data_AF-A0A6B9FUM0-F1
#
_entry.id   AF-A0A6B9FUM0-F1
#
_cell.length_a   1.000
_cell.length_b   1.000
_cell.length_c   1.000
_cell.angle_alpha   90.00
_cell.angle_beta   90.00
_cell.angle_gamma   90.00
#
_symmetry.space_group_name_H-M   'P 1'
#
loop_
_entity.id
_entity.type
_entity.pdbx_description
1 polymer ?
#
loop_
_entity_poly.entity_id
_entity_poly.type
_entity_poly.pdbx_seq_one_letter_code
_entity_poly.pdbx_strand_id
1 'polypeptide(L)'
;MGSLRSLLDQASSYAEALFDPDDVIRSHFVAEAADGSLTVAVLDMGGADLDHMRKAMALKFEREGFRRWVFFSEGWMVEPSDHRRRGDPQDDPERVEVILFDAFDVGGNRRVRARRQILRTDVAAARVMPLVISQGPVVYYPTRHSRVGA
;
A
#
# COMPACT_ATOMS: atom_id res chain seq x y z
N MET A 1 23.98 -1.90 2.17
CA MET A 1 22.77 -2.22 1.39
C MET A 1 21.61 -2.38 2.33
N GLY A 2 20.48 -1.69 2.07
CA GLY A 2 19.29 -1.74 2.91
C GLY A 2 18.61 -3.12 2.86
N SER A 3 17.73 -3.40 3.83
CA SER A 3 16.85 -4.56 3.80
C SER A 3 15.46 -4.16 3.28
N LEU A 4 14.68 -5.12 2.76
CA LEU A 4 13.27 -4.85 2.39
C LEU A 4 12.46 -4.27 3.55
N ARG A 5 12.79 -4.65 4.80
CA ARG A 5 12.17 -4.10 6.01
C ARG A 5 12.48 -2.60 6.15
N SER A 6 13.73 -2.22 5.94
CA SER A 6 14.17 -0.81 5.98
C SER A 6 13.49 0.01 4.89
N LEU A 7 13.37 -0.51 3.67
CA LEU A 7 12.67 0.18 2.58
C LEU A 7 11.17 0.37 2.92
N LEU A 8 10.55 -0.64 3.53
CA LEU A 8 9.17 -0.55 4.01
C LEU A 8 9.00 0.50 5.11
N ASP A 9 9.93 0.60 6.07
CA ASP A 9 9.89 1.64 7.10
C ASP A 9 10.05 3.05 6.52
N GLN A 10 10.92 3.20 5.52
CA GLN A 10 11.10 4.47 4.81
C GLN A 10 9.84 4.85 4.02
N ALA A 11 9.26 3.92 3.27
CA ALA A 11 8.01 4.14 2.56
C ALA A 11 6.85 4.46 3.51
N SER A 12 6.79 3.79 4.66
CA SER A 12 5.80 4.03 5.72
C SER A 12 5.93 5.43 6.33
N SER A 13 7.16 5.89 6.57
CA SER A 13 7.42 7.23 7.10
C SER A 13 7.12 8.29 6.04
N TYR A 14 7.43 8.02 4.78
CA TYR A 14 7.11 8.89 3.65
C TYR A 14 5.59 9.04 3.46
N ALA A 15 4.83 7.93 3.55
CA ALA A 15 3.38 7.96 3.45
C ALA A 15 2.72 8.76 4.58
N GLU A 16 3.25 8.68 5.81
CA GLU A 16 2.79 9.50 6.93
C GLU A 16 3.11 10.99 6.74
N ALA A 17 4.28 11.32 6.20
CA ALA A 17 4.64 12.70 5.90
C ALA A 17 3.77 13.31 4.78
N LEU A 18 3.25 12.48 3.88
CA LEU A 18 2.32 12.89 2.82
C LEU A 18 0.86 12.92 3.26
N PHE A 19 0.52 12.37 4.44
CA PHE A 19 -0.86 12.23 4.85
C PHE A 19 -1.49 13.59 5.14
N ASP A 20 -2.53 13.90 4.37
CA ASP A 20 -3.42 15.03 4.60
C ASP A 20 -4.81 14.47 4.96
N PRO A 21 -5.39 14.82 6.12
CA PRO A 21 -6.76 14.44 6.46
C PRO A 21 -7.79 14.82 5.40
N ASP A 22 -7.57 15.90 4.66
CA ASP A 22 -8.54 16.47 3.72
C ASP A 22 -8.34 16.02 2.27
N ASP A 23 -7.27 15.26 1.97
CA ASP A 23 -6.96 14.72 0.65
C ASP A 23 -6.77 13.20 0.66
N VAL A 24 -6.79 12.59 -0.52
CA VAL A 24 -6.51 11.17 -0.72
C VAL A 24 -5.04 11.01 -1.09
N ILE A 25 -4.30 10.21 -0.33
CA ILE A 25 -2.95 9.83 -0.70
C ILE A 25 -2.97 9.11 -2.05
N ARG A 26 -2.31 9.72 -3.03
CA ARG A 26 -2.08 9.12 -4.34
C ARG A 26 -1.26 7.84 -4.21
N SER A 27 -1.37 6.97 -5.19
CA SER A 27 -0.59 5.73 -5.17
C SER A 27 0.87 6.00 -5.48
N HIS A 28 1.77 5.40 -4.72
CA HIS A 28 3.21 5.64 -4.81
C HIS A 28 4.00 4.34 -4.90
N PHE A 29 5.16 4.45 -5.52
CA PHE A 29 6.24 3.48 -5.43
C PHE A 29 7.47 4.13 -4.81
N VAL A 30 8.12 3.42 -3.90
CA VAL A 30 9.47 3.72 -3.42
C VAL A 30 10.35 2.54 -3.79
N ALA A 31 11.31 2.75 -4.70
CA ALA A 31 12.15 1.70 -5.26
C ALA A 31 13.63 1.93 -4.95
N GLU A 32 14.37 0.86 -4.67
CA GLU A 32 15.81 0.86 -4.38
C GLU A 32 16.57 0.18 -5.51
N ALA A 33 17.49 0.91 -6.15
CA ALA A 33 18.37 0.38 -7.17
C ALA A 33 19.55 -0.42 -6.58
N ALA A 34 20.31 -1.10 -7.44
CA ALA A 34 21.43 -1.95 -7.01
C ALA A 34 22.56 -1.20 -6.30
N ASP A 35 22.71 0.09 -6.55
CA ASP A 35 23.69 0.97 -5.89
C ASP A 35 23.17 1.57 -4.57
N GLY A 36 21.91 1.30 -4.21
CA GLY A 36 21.25 1.83 -3.01
C GLY A 36 20.56 3.18 -3.23
N SER A 37 20.55 3.72 -4.44
CA SER A 37 19.76 4.92 -4.76
C SER A 37 18.26 4.64 -4.66
N LEU A 38 17.51 5.65 -4.23
CA LEU A 38 16.06 5.57 -4.06
C LEU A 38 15.35 6.41 -5.13
N THR A 39 14.33 5.81 -5.74
CA THR A 39 13.44 6.46 -6.69
C THR A 39 12.02 6.43 -6.15
N VAL A 40 11.36 7.58 -6.17
CA VAL A 40 9.93 7.68 -5.85
C VAL A 40 9.16 7.95 -7.14
N ALA A 41 8.11 7.17 -7.38
CA ALA A 41 7.20 7.38 -8.51
C ALA A 41 5.76 7.51 -8.00
N VAL A 42 5.03 8.50 -8.51
CA VAL A 42 3.61 8.74 -8.21
C VAL A 42 2.78 8.23 -9.37
N LEU A 43 1.66 7.58 -9.08
CA LEU A 43 0.68 7.15 -10.06
C LEU A 43 -0.59 7.99 -9.91
N ASP A 44 -0.86 8.84 -10.91
CA ASP A 44 -2.03 9.73 -10.96
C ASP A 44 -3.23 9.06 -11.65
N MET A 45 -3.57 7.83 -11.24
CA MET A 45 -4.65 7.03 -11.85
C MET A 45 -5.36 6.17 -10.80
N GLY A 46 -6.66 5.94 -10.99
CA GLY A 46 -7.48 5.09 -10.11
C GLY A 46 -7.92 3.78 -10.77
N GLY A 47 -8.19 2.76 -9.97
CA GLY A 47 -9.04 1.62 -10.34
C GLY A 47 -8.34 0.49 -11.10
N ALA A 48 -9.01 -0.10 -12.11
CA ALA A 48 -8.42 -1.18 -12.91
C ALA A 48 -7.10 -0.75 -13.58
N ASP A 49 -7.01 0.54 -13.92
CA ASP A 49 -5.80 1.15 -14.45
C ASP A 49 -4.67 1.19 -13.42
N LEU A 50 -4.98 1.37 -12.13
CA LEU A 50 -3.99 1.33 -11.06
C LEU A 50 -3.37 -0.06 -10.92
N ASP A 51 -4.19 -1.12 -11.00
CA ASP A 51 -3.70 -2.50 -10.89
C ASP A 51 -2.85 -2.90 -12.09
N HIS A 52 -3.22 -2.44 -13.29
CA HIS A 52 -2.41 -2.56 -14.50
C HIS A 52 -1.10 -1.77 -14.39
N MET A 53 -1.15 -0.52 -13.93
CA MET A 53 0.01 0.34 -13.77
C MET A 53 0.96 -0.19 -12.69
N ARG A 54 0.45 -0.74 -11.59
CA ARG A 54 1.26 -1.38 -10.56
C ARG A 54 2.09 -2.53 -11.16
N LYS A 55 1.46 -3.36 -12.00
CA LYS A 55 2.16 -4.45 -12.71
C LYS A 55 3.17 -3.91 -13.73
N ALA A 56 2.78 -2.92 -14.53
CA ALA A 56 3.65 -2.32 -15.53
C ALA A 56 4.88 -1.64 -14.90
N MET A 57 4.68 -0.95 -13.76
CA MET A 57 5.76 -0.30 -13.02
C MET A 57 6.70 -1.31 -12.37
N ALA A 58 6.17 -2.40 -11.79
CA ALA A 58 7.00 -3.49 -11.30
C ALA A 58 7.88 -4.09 -12.41
N LEU A 59 7.30 -4.35 -13.59
CA LEU A 59 8.06 -4.82 -14.76
C LEU A 59 9.11 -3.81 -15.23
N LYS A 60 8.80 -2.51 -15.20
CA LYS A 60 9.75 -1.43 -15.52
C LYS A 60 10.91 -1.45 -14.54
N PHE A 61 10.64 -1.53 -13.24
CA PHE A 61 11.67 -1.59 -12.20
C PHE A 61 12.57 -2.81 -12.33
N GLU A 62 12.02 -3.98 -12.62
CA GLU A 62 12.83 -5.17 -12.92
C GLU A 62 13.76 -4.95 -14.12
N ARG A 63 13.25 -4.35 -15.21
CA ARG A 63 14.04 -4.06 -16.42
C ARG A 63 15.13 -3.01 -16.19
N GLU A 64 14.86 -2.02 -15.34
CA GLU A 64 15.79 -0.95 -14.98
C GLU A 64 16.78 -1.36 -13.88
N GLY A 65 16.72 -2.61 -13.39
CA GLY A 65 17.68 -3.15 -12.44
C GLY A 65 17.43 -2.74 -10.98
N PHE A 66 16.22 -2.29 -10.66
CA PHE A 66 15.81 -2.11 -9.27
C PHE A 66 15.74 -3.45 -8.54
N ARG A 67 16.23 -3.47 -7.30
CA ARG A 67 16.30 -4.71 -6.50
C ARG A 67 15.06 -4.89 -5.63
N ARG A 68 14.49 -3.79 -5.17
CA ARG A 68 13.37 -3.80 -4.23
C ARG A 68 12.46 -2.63 -4.50
N TRP A 69 11.18 -2.79 -4.20
CA TRP A 69 10.23 -1.68 -4.21
C TRP A 69 9.11 -1.89 -3.21
N VAL A 70 8.51 -0.79 -2.80
CA VAL A 70 7.32 -0.74 -1.97
C VAL A 70 6.28 0.07 -2.72
N PHE A 71 5.16 -0.56 -3.04
CA PHE A 71 3.96 0.13 -3.48
C PHE A 71 3.12 0.50 -2.25
N PHE A 72 2.56 1.70 -2.21
CA PHE A 72 1.53 2.03 -1.22
C PHE A 72 0.41 2.89 -1.78
N SER A 73 -0.78 2.71 -1.20
CA SER A 73 -1.99 3.46 -1.54
C SER A 73 -2.96 3.47 -0.35
N GLU A 74 -3.83 4.46 -0.30
CA GLU A 74 -5.01 4.39 0.57
C GLU A 74 -6.01 3.32 0.13
N GLY A 75 -6.77 2.81 1.09
CA GLY A 75 -7.80 1.80 0.85
C GLY A 75 -8.64 1.50 2.09
N TRP A 76 -9.46 0.47 1.96
CA TRP A 76 -10.33 -0.04 3.01
C TRP A 76 -9.96 -1.49 3.31
N MET A 77 -10.01 -1.84 4.59
CA MET A 77 -9.82 -3.22 5.04
C MET A 77 -10.89 -3.58 6.06
N VAL A 78 -11.24 -4.85 6.15
CA VAL A 78 -12.01 -5.39 7.26
C VAL A 78 -11.11 -6.36 8.01
N GLU A 79 -11.00 -6.22 9.33
CA GLU A 79 -10.20 -7.14 10.13
C GLU A 79 -10.78 -8.57 10.03
N PRO A 80 -9.93 -9.59 9.92
CA PRO A 80 -10.39 -10.98 9.92
C PRO A 80 -11.18 -11.28 11.19
N SER A 81 -12.43 -11.70 11.05
CA SER A 81 -13.23 -12.28 12.13
C SER A 81 -13.49 -13.76 11.86
N ASP A 82 -13.95 -14.50 12.87
CA ASP A 82 -14.31 -15.93 12.75
C ASP A 82 -15.43 -16.19 11.73
N HIS A 83 -16.05 -15.13 11.18
CA HIS A 83 -17.10 -15.20 10.19
C HIS A 83 -16.56 -14.81 8.82
N ARG A 84 -16.78 -15.67 7.82
CA ARG A 84 -16.50 -15.32 6.42
C ARG A 84 -17.38 -14.15 6.00
N ARG A 85 -16.78 -12.97 5.93
CA ARG A 85 -17.43 -11.80 5.34
C ARG A 85 -17.44 -11.95 3.83
N ARG A 86 -18.60 -11.72 3.23
CA ARG A 86 -18.79 -11.72 1.76
C ARG A 86 -19.07 -10.29 1.34
N GLY A 87 -18.44 -9.84 0.26
CA GLY A 87 -18.63 -8.52 -0.30
C GLY A 87 -17.36 -7.69 -0.35
N ASP A 88 -17.49 -6.46 -0.84
CA ASP A 88 -16.41 -5.49 -0.89
C ASP A 88 -16.22 -4.86 0.50
N PRO A 89 -14.98 -4.83 1.05
CA PRO A 89 -14.67 -4.14 2.31
C PRO A 89 -15.24 -2.73 2.42
N GLN A 90 -15.36 -1.99 1.32
CA GLN A 90 -15.85 -0.61 1.37
C GLN A 90 -17.31 -0.49 1.81
N ASP A 91 -18.11 -1.55 1.62
CA ASP A 91 -19.51 -1.59 2.02
C ASP A 91 -19.70 -2.23 3.41
N ASP A 92 -18.64 -2.78 3.99
CA ASP A 92 -18.71 -3.45 5.29
C ASP A 92 -18.84 -2.40 6.42
N PRO A 93 -19.76 -2.59 7.38
CA PRO A 93 -19.94 -1.65 8.48
C PRO A 93 -18.74 -1.58 9.43
N GLU A 94 -17.91 -2.62 9.50
CA GLU A 94 -16.73 -2.65 10.38
C GLU A 94 -15.43 -2.40 9.62
N ARG A 95 -15.52 -1.87 8.40
CA ARG A 95 -14.35 -1.48 7.63
C ARG A 95 -13.55 -0.40 8.35
N VAL A 96 -12.25 -0.43 8.11
CA VAL A 96 -11.30 0.59 8.58
C VAL A 96 -10.54 1.18 7.39
N GLU A 97 -10.30 2.48 7.46
CA GLU A 97 -9.41 3.17 6.53
C GLU A 97 -7.97 2.79 6.81
N VAL A 98 -7.21 2.53 5.75
CA VAL A 98 -5.81 2.11 5.86
C VAL A 98 -4.96 2.69 4.74
N ILE A 99 -3.68 2.87 5.02
CA ILE A 99 -2.63 2.91 4.00
C ILE A 99 -2.07 1.49 3.88
N LEU A 100 -2.20 0.90 2.70
CA LEU A 100 -1.70 -0.44 2.39
C LEU A 100 -0.30 -0.35 1.80
N PHE A 101 0.59 -1.24 2.23
CA PHE A 101 1.95 -1.35 1.70
C PHE A 101 2.18 -2.76 1.15
N ASP A 102 2.73 -2.83 -0.06
CA ASP A 102 3.11 -4.06 -0.73
C ASP A 102 4.57 -3.97 -1.17
N ALA A 103 5.44 -4.62 -0.41
CA ALA A 103 6.88 -4.59 -0.57
C ALA A 103 7.37 -5.86 -1.26
N PHE A 104 8.28 -5.72 -2.22
CA PHE A 104 8.87 -6.83 -2.96
C PHE A 104 10.40 -6.70 -3.06
N ASP A 105 11.08 -7.84 -2.97
CA ASP A 105 12.52 -8.00 -3.18
C ASP A 105 12.75 -9.04 -4.28
N VAL A 106 13.34 -8.60 -5.41
CA VAL A 106 13.62 -9.42 -6.59
C VAL A 106 14.63 -10.52 -6.26
N GLY A 107 15.73 -10.17 -5.59
CA GLY A 107 16.84 -11.08 -5.36
C GLY A 107 16.49 -12.22 -4.41
N GLY A 108 15.59 -11.97 -3.47
CA GLY A 108 15.09 -12.97 -2.53
C GLY A 108 13.74 -13.58 -2.90
N ASN A 109 13.12 -13.14 -4.01
CA ASN A 109 11.71 -13.40 -4.35
C ASN A 109 10.77 -13.28 -3.13
N ARG A 110 10.97 -12.21 -2.34
CA ARG A 110 10.31 -12.04 -1.05
C ARG A 110 9.28 -10.93 -1.15
N ARG A 111 8.06 -11.22 -0.71
CA ARG A 111 6.98 -10.24 -0.61
C ARG A 111 6.59 -10.02 0.85
N VAL A 112 6.41 -8.77 1.25
CA VAL A 112 5.95 -8.39 2.58
C VAL A 112 4.80 -7.41 2.41
N ARG A 113 3.72 -7.62 3.15
CA ARG A 113 2.62 -6.67 3.23
C ARG A 113 2.54 -6.05 4.59
N ALA A 114 2.16 -4.79 4.64
CA ALA A 114 1.94 -4.07 5.86
C ALA A 114 0.82 -3.06 5.68
N ARG A 115 0.36 -2.48 6.79
CA ARG A 115 -0.66 -1.46 6.80
C ARG A 115 -0.44 -0.45 7.91
N ARG A 116 -0.98 0.75 7.73
CA ARG A 116 -1.24 1.71 8.82
C ARG A 116 -2.72 2.01 8.83
N GLN A 117 -3.37 1.94 9.99
CA GLN A 117 -4.76 2.34 10.12
C GLN A 117 -4.86 3.87 10.16
N ILE A 118 -5.85 4.44 9.47
CA ILE A 118 -6.20 5.86 9.57
C ILE A 118 -7.35 5.96 10.56
N LEU A 119 -7.14 6.66 11.67
CA LEU A 119 -8.19 6.96 12.63
C LEU A 119 -8.74 8.34 12.36
N ARG A 120 -10.01 8.39 11.92
CA ARG A 120 -10.83 9.60 11.87
C ARG A 120 -11.80 9.54 13.04
N THR A 121 -11.80 10.56 13.89
CA THR A 121 -12.72 10.66 15.03
C THR A 121 -13.41 12.01 14.98
N ASP A 122 -14.66 12.09 15.42
CA ASP A 122 -15.42 13.35 15.41
C ASP A 122 -14.85 14.41 16.36
N VAL A 123 -13.95 14.01 17.25
CA VAL A 123 -13.44 14.83 18.37
C VAL A 123 -11.97 15.23 18.21
N ALA A 124 -11.23 14.58 17.31
CA ALA A 124 -9.80 14.81 17.12
C ALA A 124 -9.41 14.71 15.64
N ALA A 125 -8.34 15.44 15.27
CA ALA A 125 -7.77 15.40 13.94
C ALA A 125 -7.42 13.96 13.52
N ALA A 126 -7.59 13.67 12.23
CA ALA A 126 -7.27 12.36 11.69
C ALA A 126 -5.79 12.03 11.93
N ARG A 127 -5.50 10.78 12.28
CA ARG A 127 -4.13 10.34 12.57
C ARG A 127 -3.83 8.98 11.96
N VAL A 128 -2.58 8.81 11.54
CA VAL A 128 -2.06 7.54 11.01
C VAL A 128 -1.46 6.72 12.15
N MET A 129 -1.99 5.53 12.37
CA MET A 129 -1.54 4.60 13.40
C MET A 129 -0.20 3.94 13.04
N PRO A 130 0.52 3.34 14.00
CA PRO A 130 1.79 2.66 13.73
C PRO A 130 1.68 1.57 12.65
N LEU A 131 2.81 1.30 11.99
CA LEU A 131 2.93 0.27 10.95
C LEU A 131 2.74 -1.14 11.54
N VAL A 132 1.84 -1.91 10.93
CA VAL A 132 1.59 -3.32 11.24
C VAL A 132 1.99 -4.17 10.04
N ILE A 133 2.90 -5.14 10.25
CA ILE A 133 3.30 -6.11 9.22
C ILE A 133 2.37 -7.33 9.29
N SER A 134 1.72 -7.64 8.18
CA SER A 134 0.79 -8.76 8.09
C SER A 134 1.54 -10.11 8.11
N GLN A 135 1.13 -11.03 8.98
CA GLN A 135 1.71 -12.40 9.07
C GLN A 135 0.82 -13.51 8.47
N GLY A 136 -0.26 -13.19 7.76
CA GLY A 136 -1.26 -14.15 7.26
C GLY A 136 -1.45 -14.17 5.74
N PRO A 137 -2.23 -15.15 5.21
CA PRO A 137 -2.53 -15.23 3.79
C PRO A 137 -3.24 -13.97 3.30
N VAL A 138 -2.80 -13.56 2.11
CA VAL A 138 -3.25 -12.38 1.40
C VAL A 138 -4.72 -12.52 1.01
N VAL A 139 -5.62 -11.77 1.67
CA VAL A 139 -6.91 -11.43 1.08
C VAL A 139 -6.69 -10.17 0.25
N TYR A 140 -6.92 -10.27 -1.07
CA TYR A 140 -6.93 -9.10 -1.95
C TYR A 140 -8.12 -8.25 -1.52
N TYR A 141 -7.86 -7.09 -0.93
CA TYR A 141 -8.91 -6.13 -0.65
C TYR A 141 -8.88 -5.06 -1.75
N PRO A 142 -10.00 -4.84 -2.45
CA PRO A 142 -10.11 -3.77 -3.42
C PRO A 142 -9.79 -2.43 -2.74
N THR A 143 -8.91 -1.65 -3.36
CA THR A 143 -8.72 -0.25 -2.96
C THR A 143 -9.97 0.53 -3.36
N ARG A 144 -10.14 1.74 -2.81
CA ARG A 144 -11.30 2.66 -3.00
C ARG A 144 -11.71 2.89 -4.47
N HIS A 145 -10.92 2.43 -5.43
CA HIS A 145 -11.09 2.64 -6.85
C HIS A 145 -11.51 1.39 -7.64
N SER A 146 -11.76 0.23 -7.02
CA SER A 146 -12.25 -0.97 -7.74
C SER A 146 -13.71 -0.89 -8.21
N ARG A 147 -14.37 0.28 -8.12
CA ARG A 147 -15.69 0.53 -8.70
C ARG A 147 -15.60 1.49 -9.88
N VAL A 148 -15.24 0.97 -11.06
CA VAL A 148 -15.82 1.40 -12.35
C VAL A 148 -15.81 0.20 -13.31
N GLY A 149 -16.99 -0.29 -13.69
CA GLY A 149 -17.20 -1.15 -14.87
C GLY A 149 -17.29 -2.66 -14.64
N ALA A 150 -18.41 -3.12 -14.07
CA ALA A 150 -19.03 -4.38 -14.49
C ALA A 150 -20.02 -4.08 -15.62
#